data_AF-A0A845Y021-F1
#
_entry.id   AF-A0A845Y021-F1
#
_cell.length_a   1.000
_cell.length_b   1.000
_cell.length_c   1.000
_cell.angle_alpha   90.00
_cell.angle_beta   90.00
_cell.angle_gamma   90.00
#
_symmetry.space_group_name_H-M   'P 1'
#
loop_
_entity.id
_entity.type
_entity.pdbx_description
1 polymer ?
#
loop_
_entity_poly.entity_id
_entity_poly.type
_entity_poly.pdbx_seq_one_letter_code
_entity_poly.pdbx_strand_id
1 'polypeptide(L)' 'MRESVIFQEIDSAAEERGLRKGEINMVLKLLNYRVGLVEPSLQAQIETLHLREVEELGKALLDFSDVADLVAWLQSRRK' A
#
# COMPACT_ATOMS: atom_id res chain seq x y z
N MET A 1 23.12 30.83 2.04
CA MET A 1 21.73 30.37 1.79
C MET A 1 21.76 28.92 1.27
N ARG A 2 22.49 28.05 1.96
CA ARG A 2 22.59 26.62 1.66
C ARG A 2 22.09 25.90 2.92
N GLU A 3 21.21 24.93 2.72
CA GLU A 3 20.66 24.03 3.74
C GLU A 3 19.57 24.64 4.62
N SER A 4 18.44 24.99 4.00
CA SER A 4 17.19 25.19 4.73
C SER A 4 16.60 23.81 5.06
N VAL A 5 16.28 23.56 6.33
CA VAL A 5 15.58 22.36 6.83
C VAL A 5 14.34 22.04 5.98
N ILE A 6 13.68 23.08 5.46
CA ILE A 6 12.52 22.99 4.56
C ILE A 6 12.84 22.19 3.29
N PHE A 7 14.05 22.32 2.72
CA PHE A 7 14.42 21.56 1.53
C PHE A 7 14.61 20.07 1.84
N GLN A 8 15.23 19.74 2.98
CA GLN A 8 15.39 18.36 3.43
C GLN A 8 14.02 17.71 3.70
N GLU A 9 13.10 18.42 4.34
CA GLU A 9 11.73 17.94 4.57
C GLU A 9 10.96 17.67 3.27
N ILE A 10 11.11 18.54 2.25
CA ILE A 10 10.45 18.35 0.95
C ILE A 10 11.00 17.12 0.22
N ASP A 11 12.32 16.93 0.22
CA ASP A 11 12.98 15.80 -0.43
C ASP A 11 12.61 14.47 0.23
N SER A 12 12.69 14.40 1.57
CA SER A 12 12.26 13.22 2.32
C SER A 12 10.78 12.89 2.11
N ALA A 13 9.90 13.91 2.09
CA ALA A 13 8.49 13.68 1.81
C ALA A 13 8.24 13.24 0.36
N ALA A 14 9.08 13.64 -0.60
CA ALA A 14 9.00 13.18 -1.97
C ALA A 14 9.43 11.72 -2.13
N GLU A 15 10.51 11.32 -1.45
CA GLU A 15 10.97 9.94 -1.40
C GLU A 15 9.92 9.01 -0.77
N GLU A 16 9.36 9.38 0.37
CA GLU A 16 8.32 8.59 1.05
C GLU A 16 7.07 8.42 0.18
N ARG A 17 6.62 9.49 -0.50
CA ARG A 17 5.50 9.40 -1.45
C ARG A 17 5.82 8.49 -2.64
N GLY A 18 7.05 8.53 -3.14
CA GLY A 18 7.51 7.68 -4.24
C GLY A 18 7.51 6.21 -3.85
N LEU A 19 8.09 5.90 -2.69
CA LEU A 19 8.15 4.55 -2.13
C LEU A 19 6.74 3.98 -1.92
N ARG A 20 5.86 4.74 -1.23
CA ARG A 20 4.47 4.32 -0.99
C ARG A 20 3.71 4.02 -2.29
N LYS A 21 3.83 4.89 -3.31
CA LYS A 21 3.20 4.65 -4.61
C LYS A 21 3.76 3.40 -5.30
N GLY A 22 5.07 3.19 -5.23
CA GLY A 22 5.73 2.01 -5.78
C GLY A 22 5.21 0.72 -5.14
N GLU A 23 5.13 0.69 -3.82
CA GLU A 23 4.65 -0.48 -3.08
C GLU A 23 3.17 -0.77 -3.32
N ILE A 24 2.31 0.26 -3.28
CA ILE A 24 0.87 0.09 -3.59
C ILE A 24 0.70 -0.51 -4.99
N ASN A 25 1.40 0.02 -5.99
CA ASN A 25 1.33 -0.49 -7.35
C ASN A 25 1.79 -1.96 -7.46
N MET A 26 2.82 -2.34 -6.71
CA MET A 26 3.30 -3.71 -6.68
C MET A 26 2.29 -4.64 -6.01
N VAL A 27 1.77 -4.26 -4.84
CA VAL A 27 0.76 -5.02 -4.11
C VAL A 27 -0.50 -5.22 -4.96
N LEU A 28 -1.02 -4.18 -5.62
CA LEU A 28 -2.19 -4.30 -6.49
C LEU A 28 -1.98 -5.28 -7.65
N LYS A 29 -0.80 -5.29 -8.27
CA LYS A 29 -0.46 -6.28 -9.30
C LYS A 29 -0.43 -7.69 -8.73
N LEU A 30 0.22 -7.89 -7.59
CA LEU A 30 0.33 -9.20 -6.94
C LEU A 30 -1.03 -9.74 -6.49
N LEU A 31 -1.91 -8.88 -5.96
CA LEU A 31 -3.26 -9.26 -5.60
C LEU A 31 -4.05 -9.71 -6.84
N ASN A 32 -3.96 -8.97 -7.97
CA ASN A 32 -4.60 -9.40 -9.21
C ASN A 32 -4.14 -10.79 -9.69
N TYR A 33 -2.87 -11.14 -9.45
CA TYR A 33 -2.35 -12.49 -9.75
C TYR A 33 -2.78 -13.55 -8.73
N ARG A 34 -2.85 -13.20 -7.45
CA ARG A 34 -3.06 -14.16 -6.35
C ARG A 34 -4.53 -14.45 -6.09
N VAL A 35 -5.36 -13.42 -6.04
CA VAL A 35 -6.77 -13.50 -5.63
C VAL A 35 -7.75 -13.21 -6.77
N GLY A 36 -7.24 -12.89 -7.97
CA GLY A 36 -8.04 -12.47 -9.11
C GLY A 36 -8.33 -10.97 -9.11
N LEU A 37 -9.25 -10.53 -9.99
CA LEU A 37 -9.52 -9.11 -10.21
C LEU A 37 -9.90 -8.40 -8.91
N VAL A 38 -9.09 -7.43 -8.49
CA VAL A 38 -9.38 -6.58 -7.34
C VAL A 38 -10.30 -5.44 -7.77
N GLU A 39 -11.50 -5.39 -7.21
CA GLU A 39 -12.49 -4.35 -7.51
C GLU A 39 -11.98 -2.93 -7.18
N PRO A 40 -12.37 -1.89 -7.93
CA PRO A 40 -11.90 -0.51 -7.70
C PRO A 40 -12.14 0.01 -6.28
N SER A 41 -13.21 -0.45 -5.62
CA SER A 41 -13.51 -0.09 -4.23
C SER A 41 -12.51 -0.64 -3.21
N LEU A 42 -11.89 -1.79 -3.50
CA LEU A 42 -10.81 -2.37 -2.69
C LEU A 42 -9.48 -1.70 -3.03
N GLN A 43 -9.23 -1.40 -4.30
CA GLN A 43 -8.05 -0.65 -4.72
C GLN A 43 -7.99 0.72 -4.03
N ALA A 44 -9.10 1.45 -4.02
CA ALA A 44 -9.22 2.73 -3.33
C ALA A 44 -8.94 2.62 -1.82
N GLN A 45 -9.30 1.51 -1.18
CA GLN A 45 -8.97 1.29 0.23
C GLN A 45 -7.47 1.04 0.42
N ILE A 46 -6.86 0.22 -0.43
CA ILE A 46 -5.42 -0.04 -0.40
C ILE A 46 -4.64 1.27 -0.61
N GLU A 47 -5.13 2.16 -1.48
CA GLU A 47 -4.58 3.49 -1.71
C GLU A 47 -4.67 4.44 -0.51
N THR A 48 -5.45 4.11 0.53
CA THR A 48 -5.50 4.88 1.79
C THR A 48 -4.53 4.39 2.85
N LEU A 49 -3.96 3.18 2.69
CA LEU A 49 -3.05 2.58 3.66
C LEU A 49 -1.75 3.38 3.80
N HIS A 50 -1.22 3.46 5.02
CA HIS A 50 0.12 4.01 5.25
C HIS A 50 1.18 3.03 4.74
N LEU A 51 2.40 3.52 4.46
CA LEU A 51 3.49 2.70 3.91
C LEU A 51 3.67 1.37 4.66
N ARG A 52 3.76 1.44 5.99
CA ARG A 52 3.88 0.25 6.84
C ARG A 52 2.73 -0.75 6.68
N GLU A 53 1.51 -0.28 6.46
CA GLU A 53 0.37 -1.18 6.25
C GLU A 53 0.42 -1.84 4.87
N VAL A 54 0.95 -1.14 3.86
CA VAL A 54 1.19 -1.71 2.53
C VAL A 54 2.27 -2.79 2.59
N GLU A 55 3.35 -2.57 3.34
CA GLU A 55 4.38 -3.59 3.59
C GLU A 55 3.78 -4.85 4.28
N GLU A 56 2.93 -4.65 5.27
CA GLU A 56 2.27 -5.75 5.98
C GLU A 56 1.25 -6.49 5.10
N LEU A 57 0.52 -5.77 4.24
CA LEU A 57 -0.32 -6.37 3.21
C LEU A 57 0.53 -7.19 2.23
N GLY A 58 1.71 -6.67 1.87
CA GLY A 58 2.75 -7.33 1.08
C GLY A 58 3.12 -8.73 1.59
N LYS A 59 3.18 -8.90 2.91
CA LYS A 59 3.48 -10.18 3.56
C LYS A 59 2.24 -11.06 3.63
N ALA A 60 1.11 -10.50 4.09
CA ALA A 60 -0.13 -11.23 4.27
C ALA A 60 -0.69 -11.79 2.96
N LEU A 61 -0.47 -11.10 1.83
CA LEU A 61 -0.96 -11.56 0.52
C LEU A 61 -0.39 -12.92 0.11
N LEU A 62 0.77 -13.32 0.65
CA LEU A 62 1.37 -14.63 0.37
C LEU A 62 0.50 -15.78 0.89
N ASP A 63 -0.28 -15.52 1.94
CA ASP A 63 -1.19 -16.49 2.56
C ASP A 63 -2.61 -16.43 1.99
N PHE A 64 -2.94 -15.44 1.15
CA PHE A 64 -4.28 -15.31 0.58
C PHE A 64 -4.56 -16.44 -0.41
N SER A 65 -5.77 -16.97 -0.35
CA SER A 65 -6.31 -17.96 -1.29
C SER A 65 -7.30 -17.33 -2.26
N ASP A 66 -8.08 -16.35 -1.80
CA ASP A 66 -9.05 -15.64 -2.63
C ASP A 66 -9.31 -14.20 -2.15
N VAL A 67 -10.24 -13.50 -2.81
CA VAL A 67 -10.54 -12.10 -2.52
C VAL A 67 -11.17 -11.90 -1.14
N ALA A 68 -11.80 -12.92 -0.55
CA ALA A 68 -12.37 -12.83 0.79
C ALA A 68 -11.29 -12.64 1.86
N ASP A 69 -10.10 -13.23 1.67
CA ASP A 69 -8.95 -13.02 2.58
C ASP A 69 -8.48 -11.56 2.57
N LEU A 70 -8.41 -10.95 1.38
CA LEU A 70 -8.10 -9.53 1.23
C LEU A 70 -9.15 -8.65 1.94
N VAL A 71 -10.44 -8.96 1.77
CA VAL A 71 -11.53 -8.22 2.42
C VAL A 71 -11.44 -8.34 3.93
N ALA A 72 -11.22 -9.55 4.46
CA ALA A 72 -11.08 -9.79 5.89
C ALA A 72 -9.87 -9.05 6.47
N TRP A 73 -8.73 -9.05 5.76
CA TRP A 73 -7.54 -8.31 6.16
C TRP A 73 -7.82 -6.81 6.24
N LEU A 74 -8.43 -6.22 5.20
CA LEU A 74 -8.75 -4.78 5.17
C LEU A 74 -9.73 -4.38 6.27
N GLN A 75 -10.71 -5.23 6.58
CA GLN A 75 -11.65 -5.01 7.69
C GLN A 75 -10.95 -5.04 9.06
N SER A 76 -9.95 -5.89 9.23
CA SER A 76 -9.20 -5.99 10.49
C SER A 76 -8.42 -4.72 10.85
N ARG A 77 -8.09 -3.89 9.85
CA ARG A 77 -7.35 -2.62 9.99
C ARG A 77 -8.21 -1.42 10.36
N ARG A 78 -9.54 -1.53 10.26
CA ARG A 78 -10.50 -0.42 10.53
C ARG A 78 -10.91 -0.30 12.00
N LYS A 79 -10.14 -0.88 12.93
CA LYS A 79 -10.44 -0.82 14.38
C LYS A 79 -9.78 0.37 15.06
#